data_AF-A0A4Y8CAH0-F1
#
_entry.id   AF-A0A4Y8CAH0-F1
#
_cell.length_a   1.000
_cell.length_b   1.000
_cell.length_c   1.000
_cell.angle_alpha   90.00
_cell.angle_beta   90.00
_cell.angle_gamma   90.00
#
_symmetry.space_group_name_H-M   'P 1'
#
loop_
_entity.id
_entity.type
_entity.pdbx_description
1 polymer ?
#
loop_
_entity_poly.entity_id
_entity_poly.type
_entity_poly.pdbx_seq_one_letter_code
_entity_poly.pdbx_strand_id
1 'polypeptide(L)'
;IRHFQRTEVYEAEEYFSVGQKGSSAMPHKRNPVLSENITGLCRVLRSFVTPALENVALWHERDISHSSVERFILPDAFITADFMLMRLTNLIDKLLVYPENMMKNLNLTGGLVFSGRVLLELPFKGISREEAYKIVQRNAMKVWADLQNG
;
A
#
# COMPACT_ATOMS: atom_id res chain seq x y z
N ILE A 1 3.77 1.57 -0.35
CA ILE A 1 4.76 2.67 -0.29
C ILE A 1 4.29 3.79 0.64
N ARG A 2 3.26 4.58 0.28
CA ARG A 2 2.74 5.68 1.13
C ARG A 2 2.47 5.29 2.59
N HIS A 3 1.95 4.09 2.83
CA HIS A 3 1.73 3.57 4.19
C HIS A 3 3.05 3.27 4.91
N PHE A 4 3.97 2.56 4.27
CA PHE A 4 5.27 2.17 4.84
C PHE A 4 6.19 3.36 5.11
N GLN A 5 6.01 4.49 4.42
CA GLN A 5 6.78 5.71 4.66
C GLN A 5 6.17 6.62 5.76
N ARG A 6 5.03 6.25 6.34
CA ARG A 6 4.50 6.98 7.51
C ARG A 6 5.51 6.92 8.65
N THR A 7 5.62 8.00 9.41
CA THR A 7 6.59 8.13 10.51
C THR A 7 6.47 7.01 11.55
N GLU A 8 5.26 6.53 11.81
CA GLU A 8 4.98 5.47 12.79
C GLU A 8 5.35 4.06 12.30
N VAL A 9 5.53 3.88 10.99
CA VAL A 9 5.84 2.58 10.35
C VAL A 9 7.29 2.59 9.86
N TYR A 10 7.61 3.51 8.95
CA TYR A 10 8.95 3.78 8.42
C TYR A 10 9.75 2.54 7.95
N GLU A 11 9.06 1.59 7.32
CA GLU A 11 9.66 0.36 6.79
C GLU A 11 10.23 0.52 5.38
N ALA A 12 9.74 1.53 4.64
CA ALA A 12 10.24 1.86 3.32
C ALA A 12 10.07 3.35 3.02
N GLU A 13 10.92 3.90 2.17
CA GLU A 13 10.93 5.32 1.81
C GLU A 13 11.28 5.51 0.33
N GLU A 14 10.58 6.42 -0.35
CA GLU A 14 10.98 6.88 -1.68
C GLU A 14 12.35 7.57 -1.63
N TYR A 15 13.23 7.22 -2.56
CA TYR A 15 14.55 7.83 -2.65
C TYR A 15 14.47 9.36 -2.71
N PHE A 16 15.17 10.02 -1.80
CA PHE A 16 15.24 11.47 -1.70
C PHE A 16 16.56 11.96 -2.30
N SER A 17 16.49 12.57 -3.48
CA SER A 17 17.68 13.01 -4.22
C SER A 17 18.38 14.18 -3.55
N VAL A 18 19.71 14.28 -3.73
CA VAL A 18 20.52 15.39 -3.24
C VAL A 18 19.98 16.71 -3.80
N GLY A 19 19.66 17.66 -2.93
CA GLY A 19 19.09 18.96 -3.31
C GLY A 19 17.57 18.99 -3.47
N GLN A 20 16.88 17.85 -3.36
CA GLN A 20 15.42 17.82 -3.35
C GLN A 20 14.87 18.57 -2.12
N LYS A 21 13.81 19.36 -2.33
CA LYS A 21 13.07 20.00 -1.24
C LYS A 21 11.79 19.21 -0.98
N GLY A 22 11.61 18.74 0.26
CA GLY A 22 10.41 17.99 0.63
C GLY A 22 9.23 18.85 1.09
N SER A 23 9.48 20.07 1.57
CA SER A 23 8.47 21.08 1.92
C SER A 23 9.08 22.49 1.88
N SER A 24 8.25 23.51 1.66
CA SER A 24 8.66 24.92 1.67
C SER A 24 9.03 25.44 3.07
N ALA A 25 8.37 24.93 4.11
CA ALA A 25 8.51 25.43 5.49
C ALA A 25 9.13 24.43 6.46
N MET A 26 9.19 23.15 6.11
CA MET A 26 9.65 22.07 7.00
C MET A 26 10.81 21.28 6.35
N PRO A 27 12.07 21.64 6.65
CA PRO A 27 13.24 21.03 6.02
C PRO A 27 13.39 19.51 6.26
N HIS A 28 12.82 19.00 7.36
CA HIS A 28 12.87 17.58 7.72
C HIS A 28 11.87 16.71 6.94
N LYS A 29 10.89 17.31 6.22
CA LYS A 29 9.84 16.53 5.56
C LYS A 29 10.39 15.71 4.41
N ARG A 30 10.12 14.40 4.43
CA ARG A 30 10.32 13.47 3.31
C ARG A 30 8.99 12.83 2.95
N ASN A 31 8.39 13.27 1.84
CA ASN A 31 7.05 12.84 1.44
C ASN A 31 7.13 11.84 0.27
N PRO A 32 6.22 10.84 0.20
CA PRO A 32 6.12 9.90 -0.91
C PRO A 32 5.43 10.54 -2.15
N VAL A 33 5.98 11.65 -2.67
CA VAL A 33 5.33 12.47 -3.70
C VAL A 33 5.15 11.74 -5.02
N LEU A 34 6.02 10.79 -5.35
CA LEU A 34 5.91 10.02 -6.59
C LEU A 34 4.74 9.04 -6.50
N SER A 35 4.60 8.33 -5.39
CA SER A 35 3.45 7.45 -5.12
C SER A 35 2.14 8.22 -5.04
N GLU A 36 2.15 9.43 -4.48
CA GLU A 36 0.97 10.31 -4.42
C GLU A 36 0.56 10.79 -5.81
N ASN A 37 1.53 11.17 -6.64
CA ASN A 37 1.28 11.51 -8.04
C ASN A 37 0.71 10.34 -8.84
N ILE A 38 1.30 9.14 -8.75
CA ILE A 38 0.78 7.92 -9.39
C ILE A 38 -0.66 7.64 -8.93
N THR A 39 -0.94 7.78 -7.63
CA THR A 39 -2.29 7.61 -7.08
C THR A 39 -3.29 8.59 -7.71
N GLY A 40 -2.88 9.84 -7.92
CA GLY A 40 -3.68 10.86 -8.60
C GLY A 40 -3.98 10.48 -10.05
N LEU A 41 -2.95 10.08 -10.80
CA LEU A 41 -3.09 9.67 -12.21
C LEU A 41 -3.96 8.41 -12.37
N CYS A 42 -3.89 7.45 -11.43
CA CYS A 42 -4.82 6.31 -11.41
C CYS A 42 -6.29 6.75 -11.37
N ARG A 43 -6.62 7.87 -10.70
CA ARG A 43 -8.00 8.38 -10.64
C ARG A 43 -8.43 8.93 -12.00
N VAL A 44 -7.54 9.67 -12.67
CA VAL A 44 -7.78 10.18 -14.03
C VAL A 44 -7.95 9.03 -15.01
N LEU A 45 -7.04 8.06 -15.01
CA LEU A 45 -7.11 6.90 -15.91
C LEU A 45 -8.43 6.13 -15.77
N ARG A 46 -8.90 5.92 -14.53
CA ARG A 46 -10.20 5.27 -14.29
C ARG A 46 -11.39 6.11 -14.72
N SER A 47 -11.27 7.44 -14.76
CA SER A 47 -12.36 8.30 -15.24
C SER A 47 -12.67 8.11 -16.72
N PHE A 48 -11.72 7.55 -17.49
CA PHE A 48 -11.92 7.23 -18.91
C PHE A 48 -12.78 5.97 -19.13
N VAL A 49 -13.04 5.16 -18.09
CA VAL A 49 -13.87 3.95 -18.21
C VAL A 49 -15.31 4.28 -18.58
N THR A 50 -15.91 5.29 -17.96
CA THR A 50 -17.30 5.68 -18.23
C THR A 50 -17.52 6.09 -19.70
N PRO A 51 -16.81 7.08 -20.26
CA PRO A 51 -16.98 7.45 -21.66
C PRO A 51 -16.62 6.32 -22.63
N ALA A 52 -15.66 5.45 -22.28
CA ALA A 52 -15.36 4.27 -23.09
C ALA A 52 -16.50 3.25 -23.12
N LEU A 53 -17.19 3.03 -22.00
CA LEU A 53 -18.35 2.13 -21.92
C LEU A 53 -19.57 2.72 -22.64
N GLU A 54 -19.77 4.04 -22.55
CA GLU A 54 -20.84 4.74 -23.27
C GLU A 54 -20.67 4.65 -24.80
N ASN A 55 -19.43 4.58 -25.29
CA ASN A 55 -19.13 4.38 -26.72
C ASN A 55 -19.56 3.00 -27.27
N VAL A 56 -19.98 2.04 -26.44
CA VAL A 56 -20.37 0.69 -26.91
C VAL A 56 -21.72 0.70 -27.62
N ALA A 57 -22.65 1.56 -27.20
CA ALA A 57 -24.04 1.54 -27.66
C ALA A 57 -24.26 2.30 -28.98
N LEU A 58 -23.49 1.97 -30.01
CA LEU A 58 -23.62 2.60 -31.33
C LEU A 58 -24.89 2.15 -32.07
N TRP A 59 -25.42 3.02 -32.92
CA TRP A 59 -26.66 2.77 -33.65
C TRP A 59 -26.41 1.97 -34.95
N HIS A 60 -27.15 0.86 -35.12
CA HIS A 60 -27.16 0.00 -36.31
C HIS A 60 -25.75 -0.45 -36.76
N GLU A 61 -25.36 -0.22 -38.01
CA GLU A 61 -24.04 -0.61 -38.55
C GLU A 61 -22.89 0.26 -38.03
N ARG A 62 -23.18 1.51 -37.63
CA ARG A 62 -22.32 2.45 -36.88
C ARG A 62 -22.89 3.87 -36.85
N ASP A 63 -22.61 4.61 -35.78
CA ASP A 63 -22.53 6.06 -35.78
C ASP A 63 -21.13 6.54 -35.35
N ILE A 64 -20.84 7.84 -35.49
CA ILE A 64 -19.48 8.40 -35.33
C ILE A 64 -19.24 9.07 -33.97
N SER A 65 -20.19 9.01 -33.02
CA SER A 65 -20.09 9.68 -31.71
C SER A 65 -18.85 9.28 -30.92
N HIS A 66 -18.48 8.00 -30.96
CA HIS A 66 -17.26 7.46 -30.35
C HIS A 66 -15.97 8.19 -30.79
N SER A 67 -15.92 8.70 -32.03
CA SER A 67 -14.70 9.28 -32.60
C SER A 67 -14.21 10.52 -31.86
N SER A 68 -15.11 11.41 -31.42
CA SER A 68 -14.71 12.62 -30.69
C SER A 68 -14.20 12.27 -29.29
N VAL A 69 -14.82 11.29 -28.63
CA VAL A 69 -14.43 10.79 -27.31
C VAL A 69 -13.07 10.09 -27.36
N GLU A 70 -12.88 9.17 -28.31
CA GLU A 70 -11.66 8.37 -28.47
C GLU A 70 -10.43 9.22 -28.77
N ARG A 71 -10.59 10.36 -29.44
CA ARG A 71 -9.51 11.32 -29.69
C ARG A 71 -8.93 11.92 -28.41
N PHE A 72 -9.70 11.96 -27.32
CA PHE A 72 -9.21 12.35 -26.00
C PHE A 72 -8.78 11.14 -25.20
N ILE A 73 -9.69 10.18 -25.00
CA ILE A 73 -9.46 9.13 -24.01
C ILE A 73 -8.36 8.14 -24.44
N LEU A 74 -8.18 7.86 -25.73
CA LEU A 74 -7.16 6.89 -26.15
C LEU A 74 -5.74 7.46 -25.98
N PRO A 75 -5.36 8.61 -26.57
CA PRO A 75 -4.01 9.14 -26.37
C PRO A 75 -3.71 9.43 -24.90
N ASP A 76 -4.66 10.05 -24.18
CA ASP A 76 -4.46 10.44 -22.79
C ASP A 76 -4.32 9.20 -21.89
N ALA A 77 -5.08 8.13 -22.15
CA ALA A 77 -4.94 6.88 -21.40
C ALA A 77 -3.56 6.25 -21.61
N PHE A 78 -3.11 6.10 -22.86
CA PHE A 78 -1.82 5.46 -23.16
C PHE A 78 -0.63 6.28 -22.67
N ILE A 79 -0.62 7.59 -22.89
CA ILE A 79 0.46 8.48 -22.43
C ILE A 79 0.52 8.52 -20.91
N THR A 80 -0.65 8.63 -20.24
CA THR A 80 -0.70 8.63 -18.77
C THR A 80 -0.23 7.30 -18.21
N ALA A 81 -0.66 6.18 -18.78
CA ALA A 81 -0.25 4.85 -18.34
C ALA A 81 1.26 4.63 -18.54
N ASP A 82 1.81 4.99 -19.70
CA ASP A 82 3.25 4.89 -19.98
C ASP A 82 4.08 5.68 -18.96
N PHE A 83 3.72 6.95 -18.74
CA PHE A 83 4.36 7.78 -17.74
C PHE A 83 4.29 7.18 -16.33
N MET A 84 3.11 6.67 -15.94
CA MET A 84 2.93 6.02 -14.63
C MET A 84 3.80 4.78 -14.49
N LEU A 85 3.88 3.95 -15.52
CA LEU A 85 4.69 2.74 -15.52
C LEU A 85 6.17 3.09 -15.41
N MET A 86 6.67 4.01 -16.23
CA MET A 86 8.06 4.45 -16.17
C MET A 86 8.41 5.05 -14.81
N ARG A 87 7.52 5.89 -14.26
CA ARG A 87 7.72 6.48 -12.93
C ARG A 87 7.69 5.43 -11.83
N LEU A 88 6.75 4.49 -11.87
CA LEU A 88 6.65 3.42 -10.88
C LEU A 88 7.87 2.50 -10.92
N THR A 89 8.34 2.13 -12.11
CA THR A 89 9.57 1.33 -12.27
C THR A 89 10.76 2.00 -11.63
N ASN A 90 11.00 3.28 -11.93
CA ASN A 90 12.10 4.05 -11.32
C ASN A 90 11.97 4.22 -9.81
N LEU A 91 10.72 4.35 -9.31
CA LEU A 91 10.44 4.46 -7.89
C LEU A 91 10.80 3.15 -7.18
N ILE A 92 10.33 2.01 -7.70
CA ILE A 92 10.59 0.69 -7.12
C ILE A 92 12.08 0.35 -7.17
N ASP A 93 12.75 0.63 -8.28
CA ASP A 93 14.20 0.41 -8.46
C ASP A 93 15.04 1.11 -7.38
N LYS A 94 14.61 2.30 -6.97
CA LYS A 94 15.33 3.13 -5.98
C LYS A 94 14.71 3.08 -4.58
N LEU A 95 13.70 2.24 -4.34
CA LEU A 95 12.97 2.22 -3.09
C LEU A 95 13.91 1.83 -1.95
N LEU A 96 14.00 2.68 -0.92
CA LEU A 96 14.77 2.38 0.28
C LEU A 96 13.92 1.48 1.18
N VAL A 97 14.51 0.37 1.64
CA VAL A 97 13.86 -0.60 2.51
C VAL A 97 14.65 -0.67 3.82
N TYR A 98 13.95 -0.70 4.95
CA TYR A 98 14.54 -0.67 6.29
C TYR A 98 14.20 -1.95 7.08
N PRO A 99 14.94 -3.06 6.87
CA PRO A 99 14.68 -4.34 7.55
C PRO A 99 14.71 -4.24 9.08
N GLU A 100 15.54 -3.37 9.64
CA GLU A 100 15.61 -3.16 11.09
C GLU A 100 14.29 -2.58 11.64
N ASN A 101 13.67 -1.63 10.93
CA ASN A 101 12.37 -1.07 11.29
C ASN A 101 11.26 -2.12 11.13
N MET A 102 11.31 -2.94 10.08
CA MET A 102 10.37 -4.06 9.91
C MET A 102 10.44 -5.03 11.09
N MET A 103 11.65 -5.42 11.50
CA MET A 103 11.85 -6.31 12.65
C MET A 103 11.41 -5.66 13.97
N LYS A 104 11.68 -4.37 14.16
CA LYS A 104 11.17 -3.62 15.30
C LYS A 104 9.64 -3.62 15.31
N ASN A 105 9.00 -3.33 14.18
CA ASN A 105 7.55 -3.24 14.04
C ASN A 105 6.86 -4.58 14.28
N LEU A 106 7.42 -5.67 13.75
CA LEU A 106 6.96 -7.04 14.01
C LEU A 106 6.87 -7.34 15.51
N ASN A 107 7.82 -6.82 16.28
CA ASN A 107 7.93 -7.05 17.71
C ASN A 107 7.20 -6.01 18.59
N LEU A 108 6.56 -4.98 18.01
CA LEU A 108 5.84 -3.95 18.77
C LEU A 108 4.74 -4.52 19.66
N THR A 109 4.16 -5.66 19.28
CA THR A 109 3.11 -6.34 20.02
C THR A 109 3.65 -7.39 21.00
N GLY A 110 4.92 -7.35 21.38
CA GLY A 110 5.50 -8.29 22.34
C GLY A 110 5.44 -9.75 21.89
N GLY A 111 5.46 -10.00 20.57
CA GLY A 111 5.38 -11.34 19.99
C GLY A 111 3.96 -11.92 19.88
N LEU A 112 2.90 -11.14 20.14
CA LEU A 112 1.52 -11.61 20.04
C LEU A 112 1.13 -12.13 18.65
N VAL A 113 1.77 -11.60 17.60
CA VAL A 113 1.63 -12.10 16.22
C VAL A 113 1.96 -13.59 16.08
N PHE A 114 2.76 -14.16 16.99
CA PHE A 114 3.14 -15.57 16.98
C PHE A 114 2.18 -16.47 17.78
N SER A 115 1.17 -15.90 18.45
CA SER A 115 0.21 -16.64 19.30
C SER A 115 -0.49 -17.79 18.56
N GLY A 116 -0.83 -17.60 17.29
CA GLY A 116 -1.44 -18.65 16.46
C GLY A 116 -0.54 -19.87 16.28
N ARG A 117 0.78 -19.66 16.13
CA ARG A 117 1.75 -20.77 16.01
C ARG A 117 1.84 -21.56 17.31
N VAL A 118 1.87 -20.87 18.46
CA VAL A 118 1.87 -21.51 19.78
C VAL A 118 0.59 -22.32 19.97
N LEU A 119 -0.58 -21.76 19.63
CA LEU A 119 -1.87 -22.45 19.73
C LEU A 119 -1.91 -23.77 18.94
N LEU A 120 -1.34 -23.77 17.74
CA LEU A 120 -1.32 -24.96 16.86
C LEU A 120 -0.32 -26.02 17.32
N GLU A 121 0.72 -25.66 18.08
CA GLU A 121 1.75 -26.61 18.53
C GLU A 121 1.32 -27.40 19.78
N LEU A 122 0.51 -26.80 20.66
CA LEU A 122 0.10 -27.40 21.93
C LEU A 122 -0.66 -28.74 21.79
N PRO A 123 -1.53 -28.95 20.78
CA PRO A 123 -2.14 -30.26 20.52
C PRO A 123 -1.14 -31.39 20.25
N PHE A 124 -0.01 -31.11 19.59
CA PHE A 124 1.05 -32.12 19.39
C PHE A 124 1.75 -32.53 20.70
N LYS A 125 1.54 -31.77 21.77
CA LYS A 125 2.00 -32.07 23.13
C LYS A 125 0.90 -32.66 24.03
N GLY A 126 -0.25 -33.02 23.45
CA GLY A 126 -1.35 -33.69 24.16
C GLY A 126 -2.35 -32.74 24.84
N ILE A 127 -2.31 -31.45 24.57
CA ILE A 127 -3.27 -30.47 25.10
C ILE A 127 -4.47 -30.36 24.16
N SER A 128 -5.70 -30.43 24.68
CA SER A 128 -6.90 -30.26 23.83
C SER A 128 -6.91 -28.87 23.18
N ARG A 129 -7.51 -28.74 22.00
CA ARG A 129 -7.60 -27.45 21.29
C ARG A 129 -8.28 -26.37 22.12
N GLU A 130 -9.32 -26.73 22.86
CA GLU A 130 -10.05 -25.81 23.73
C GLU A 130 -9.17 -25.30 24.88
N GLU A 131 -8.40 -26.19 25.50
CA GLU A 131 -7.50 -25.82 26.59
C GLU A 131 -6.31 -25.01 26.09
N ALA A 132 -5.74 -25.38 24.95
CA ALA A 132 -4.68 -24.63 24.28
C ALA A 132 -5.12 -23.18 23.99
N TYR A 133 -6.37 -22.99 23.55
CA TYR A 133 -6.94 -21.67 23.32
C TYR A 133 -7.00 -20.84 24.60
N LYS A 134 -7.52 -21.41 25.70
CA LYS A 134 -7.58 -20.73 27.00
C LYS A 134 -6.19 -20.32 27.51
N ILE A 135 -5.21 -21.21 27.40
CA ILE A 135 -3.82 -20.95 27.80
C ILE A 135 -3.23 -19.80 26.98
N VAL A 136 -3.33 -19.85 25.65
CA VAL A 136 -2.74 -18.84 24.76
C VAL A 136 -3.45 -17.50 24.94
N GLN A 137 -4.79 -17.47 24.99
CA GLN A 137 -5.56 -16.25 25.16
C GLN A 137 -5.24 -15.55 26.48
N ARG A 138 -5.17 -16.29 27.60
CA ARG A 138 -4.82 -15.73 28.91
C ARG A 138 -3.48 -15.01 28.88
N ASN A 139 -2.45 -15.64 28.30
CA ASN A 139 -1.11 -15.04 28.22
C ASN A 139 -1.08 -13.88 27.22
N ALA A 140 -1.79 -13.99 26.10
CA ALA A 140 -1.88 -12.92 25.10
C ALA A 140 -2.51 -11.64 25.67
N MET A 141 -3.61 -11.77 26.41
CA MET A 141 -4.29 -10.64 27.04
C MET A 141 -3.42 -9.96 28.11
N LYS A 142 -2.58 -10.74 28.82
CA LYS A 142 -1.61 -10.19 29.78
C LYS A 142 -0.58 -9.30 29.09
N VAL A 143 0.05 -9.78 28.02
CA VAL A 143 1.03 -9.00 27.24
C VAL A 143 0.39 -7.72 26.70
N TRP A 144 -0.85 -7.79 26.23
CA TRP A 144 -1.55 -6.59 25.74
C TRP A 144 -1.81 -5.57 26.85
N ALA A 145 -2.20 -6.01 28.04
CA ALA A 145 -2.38 -5.13 29.19
C ALA A 145 -1.05 -4.48 29.62
N ASP A 146 0.05 -5.24 29.62
CA ASP A 146 1.39 -4.70 29.91
C ASP A 146 1.77 -3.60 28.91
N LEU A 147 1.59 -3.83 27.60
CA LEU A 147 1.85 -2.82 26.56
C LEU A 147 1.03 -1.54 26.70
N GLN A 148 -0.19 -1.62 27.23
CA GLN A 148 -1.04 -0.43 27.46
C GLN A 148 -0.57 0.42 28.64
N ASN A 149 0.15 -0.18 29.59
CA ASN A 149 0.62 0.49 30.80
C ASN A 149 2.01 1.13 30.64
N GLY A 150 2.68 0.92 29.49
CA GLY A 150 4.01 1.44 29.19
C GLY A 150 5.13 0.53 29.71
#